data_AF-A0A0C3NZ46-F1
#
_entry.id   AF-A0A0C3NZ46-F1
#
_cell.length_a   1.000
_cell.length_b   1.000
_cell.length_c   1.000
_cell.angle_alpha   90.00
_cell.angle_beta   90.00
_cell.angle_gamma   90.00
#
_symmetry.space_group_name_H-M   'P 1'
#
loop_
_entity.id
_entity.type
_entity.pdbx_description
1 polymer ?
#
loop_
_entity_poly.entity_id
_entity_poly.type
_entity_poly.pdbx_seq_one_letter_code
_entity_poly.pdbx_strand_id
1 'polypeptide(L)'
;MNVGFFYISNHGIPQEIIDKVLSAVKVYFSLPLETKMKLYHKAVGNFKGYEPLLGSNTDPANRGNLHEGFAIGWEELMPKENDEKQVNDGAMAGANVWPLEPAGFREACHNY
;
A
#
# COMPACT_ATOMS: atom_id res chain seq x y z
N MET A 1 -2.43 32.90 12.12
CA MET A 1 -3.11 31.65 11.69
C MET A 1 -2.01 30.67 11.35
N ASN A 2 -1.81 29.63 12.17
CA ASN A 2 -0.86 28.56 11.88
C ASN A 2 -1.66 27.38 11.36
N VAL A 3 -1.29 26.84 10.20
CA VAL A 3 -1.92 25.68 9.58
C VAL A 3 -1.18 24.41 10.01
N GLY A 4 -1.90 23.30 10.23
CA GLY A 4 -1.35 22.02 10.69
C GLY A 4 -0.65 21.19 9.61
N PHE A 5 -0.20 21.82 8.52
CA PHE A 5 0.46 21.16 7.38
C PHE A 5 1.44 22.12 6.70
N PHE A 6 2.42 21.56 5.99
CA PHE A 6 3.37 22.30 5.16
C PHE A 6 3.79 21.46 3.96
N TYR A 7 4.32 22.11 2.92
CA TYR A 7 4.92 21.43 1.77
C TYR A 7 6.43 21.35 1.94
N ILE A 8 7.02 20.23 1.51
CA ILE A 8 8.48 20.08 1.39
C ILE A 8 8.84 20.21 -0.08
N SER A 9 9.72 21.16 -0.40
CA SER A 9 10.36 21.29 -1.71
C SER A 9 11.84 20.93 -1.61
N ASN A 10 12.46 20.52 -2.71
CA ASN A 10 13.88 20.11 -2.77
C ASN A 10 14.21 18.93 -1.82
N HIS A 11 13.30 17.96 -1.70
CA HIS A 11 13.45 16.77 -0.85
C HIS A 11 14.51 15.77 -1.32
N GLY A 12 15.10 15.94 -2.51
CA GLY A 12 16.18 15.08 -3.02
C GLY A 12 15.73 13.74 -3.63
N ILE A 13 14.49 13.30 -3.39
CA ILE A 13 13.90 12.13 -4.08
C ILE A 13 13.85 12.40 -5.60
N PRO A 14 14.53 11.59 -6.44
CA PRO A 14 14.49 11.75 -7.89
C PRO A 14 13.07 11.57 -8.45
N GLN A 15 12.68 12.42 -9.40
CA GLN A 15 11.36 12.38 -10.03
C GLN A 15 11.06 11.01 -10.66
N GLU A 16 12.08 10.35 -11.22
CA GLU A 16 11.94 9.02 -11.82
C GLU A 16 11.43 7.96 -10.82
N ILE A 17 11.81 8.05 -9.54
CA ILE A 17 11.33 7.13 -8.50
C ILE A 17 9.82 7.33 -8.25
N ILE A 18 9.41 8.59 -8.12
CA ILE A 18 8.00 8.98 -7.96
C ILE A 18 7.18 8.52 -9.17
N ASP A 19 7.67 8.76 -10.38
CA ASP A 19 6.98 8.40 -11.61
C ASP A 19 6.83 6.88 -11.76
N LYS A 20 7.86 6.11 -11.38
CA LYS A 20 7.83 4.63 -11.39
C LYS A 20 6.75 4.08 -10.47
N VAL A 21 6.72 4.50 -9.20
CA VAL A 21 5.70 4.02 -8.26
C VAL A 21 4.29 4.45 -8.69
N LEU A 22 4.12 5.70 -9.13
CA LEU A 22 2.82 6.18 -9.61
C LEU A 22 2.35 5.43 -10.85
N SER A 23 3.25 5.11 -11.78
CA SER A 23 2.92 4.31 -12.98
C SER A 23 2.51 2.89 -12.61
N ALA A 24 3.29 2.20 -11.76
CA ALA A 24 2.97 0.85 -11.30
C ALA A 24 1.62 0.81 -10.57
N VAL A 25 1.35 1.78 -9.70
CA VAL A 25 0.10 1.91 -8.96
C VAL A 25 -1.09 2.16 -9.91
N LYS A 26 -0.93 3.02 -10.92
CA LYS A 26 -1.97 3.26 -11.93
C LYS A 26 -2.30 2.00 -12.75
N VAL A 27 -1.28 1.24 -13.14
CA VAL A 27 -1.48 -0.02 -13.87
C VAL A 27 -2.15 -1.06 -12.98
N TYR A 28 -1.76 -1.18 -11.72
CA TYR A 28 -2.44 -2.09 -10.78
C TYR A 28 -3.92 -1.74 -10.62
N PHE A 29 -4.25 -0.47 -10.39
CA PHE A 29 -5.64 -0.06 -10.18
C PHE A 29 -6.51 -0.12 -11.45
N SER A 30 -5.92 -0.15 -12.64
CA SER A 30 -6.64 -0.37 -13.90
C SER A 30 -7.03 -1.84 -14.14
N LEU A 31 -6.48 -2.78 -13.34
CA LEU A 31 -6.84 -4.20 -13.42
C LEU A 31 -8.31 -4.44 -13.04
N PRO A 32 -8.92 -5.52 -13.56
CA PRO A 32 -10.26 -5.93 -13.14
C PRO A 32 -10.38 -6.07 -11.62
N LEU A 33 -11.54 -5.70 -11.07
CA LEU A 33 -11.81 -5.81 -9.63
C LEU A 33 -11.54 -7.21 -9.10
N GLU A 34 -11.91 -8.26 -9.84
CA GLU A 34 -11.66 -9.65 -9.46
C GLU A 34 -10.15 -9.93 -9.23
N THR A 35 -9.29 -9.39 -10.09
CA THR A 35 -7.84 -9.52 -9.95
C THR A 35 -7.34 -8.81 -8.70
N LYS A 36 -7.81 -7.59 -8.44
CA LYS A 36 -7.41 -6.80 -7.26
C LYS A 36 -7.88 -7.46 -5.96
N MET A 37 -9.10 -8.01 -5.95
CA MET A 37 -9.70 -8.69 -4.79
C MET A 37 -8.96 -9.96 -4.36
N LYS A 38 -8.09 -10.54 -5.20
CA LYS A 38 -7.21 -11.65 -4.80
C LYS A 38 -6.29 -11.29 -3.63
N LEU A 39 -6.00 -10.00 -3.45
CA LEU A 39 -5.17 -9.48 -2.36
C LEU A 39 -6.00 -8.70 -1.34
N TYR A 40 -7.28 -9.04 -1.15
CA TYR A 40 -8.15 -8.29 -0.24
C TYR A 40 -7.60 -8.26 1.19
N HIS A 41 -7.33 -7.05 1.69
CA HIS A 41 -6.54 -6.86 2.92
C HIS A 41 -7.17 -7.50 4.17
N LYS A 42 -8.50 -7.59 4.27
CA LYS A 42 -9.17 -8.23 5.43
C LYS A 42 -9.10 -9.76 5.37
N ALA A 43 -8.77 -10.35 4.22
CA ALA A 43 -8.58 -11.79 4.09
C ALA A 43 -7.15 -12.24 4.43
N VAL A 44 -6.18 -11.33 4.40
CA VAL A 44 -4.75 -11.63 4.61
C VAL A 44 -4.37 -11.68 6.10
N GLY A 45 -5.19 -11.09 6.99
CA GLY A 45 -5.01 -11.18 8.45
C GLY A 45 -4.04 -10.16 9.07
N ASN A 46 -3.31 -9.40 8.25
CA ASN A 46 -2.39 -8.33 8.68
C ASN A 46 -2.69 -6.96 8.02
N PHE A 47 -3.87 -6.83 7.39
CA PHE A 47 -4.35 -5.64 6.71
C PHE A 47 -3.44 -5.11 5.58
N LYS A 48 -2.56 -5.95 5.01
CA LYS A 48 -1.77 -5.61 3.82
C LYS A 48 -2.51 -6.03 2.55
N GLY A 49 -2.31 -5.27 1.47
CA GLY A 49 -2.92 -5.53 0.17
C GLY A 49 -4.07 -4.59 -0.17
N TYR A 50 -4.98 -5.07 -1.01
CA TYR A 50 -6.01 -4.28 -1.67
C TYR A 50 -7.19 -3.91 -0.76
N GLU A 51 -7.59 -2.64 -0.83
CA GLU A 51 -8.81 -2.09 -0.27
C GLU A 51 -9.79 -1.70 -1.40
N PRO A 52 -10.97 -2.33 -1.48
CA PRO A 52 -11.97 -1.98 -2.48
C PRO A 52 -12.69 -0.68 -2.12
N LEU A 53 -13.34 -0.09 -3.13
CA LEU A 53 -14.32 0.97 -2.95
C LEU A 53 -15.32 0.61 -1.85
N LEU A 54 -15.64 1.59 -1.01
CA LEU A 54 -16.55 1.45 0.13
C LEU A 54 -16.04 0.46 1.22
N GLY A 55 -14.77 0.04 1.15
CA GLY A 55 -14.17 -0.94 2.07
C GLY A 55 -13.90 -0.40 3.48
N SER A 56 -13.61 0.90 3.59
CA SER A 56 -13.48 1.63 4.84
C SER A 56 -14.64 2.59 5.05
N ASN A 57 -15.12 2.65 6.29
CA ASN A 57 -16.13 3.61 6.72
C ASN A 57 -15.87 4.03 8.16
N THR A 58 -15.61 5.32 8.37
CA THR A 58 -15.43 5.91 9.72
C THR A 58 -16.71 6.58 10.23
N ASP A 59 -17.69 6.82 9.36
CA ASP A 59 -18.97 7.42 9.70
C ASP A 59 -20.10 6.41 9.45
N PRO A 60 -20.75 5.88 10.49
CA PRO A 60 -21.84 4.93 10.35
C PRO A 60 -23.01 5.41 9.47
N ALA A 61 -23.17 6.72 9.26
CA ALA A 61 -24.19 7.28 8.39
C ALA A 61 -23.84 7.15 6.88
N ASN A 62 -22.57 6.94 6.55
CA ASN A 62 -22.11 6.81 5.16
C ASN A 62 -22.11 5.36 4.67
N ARG A 63 -22.05 5.20 3.35
CA ARG A 63 -21.96 3.89 2.69
C ARG A 63 -20.53 3.36 2.57
N GLY A 64 -19.55 4.07 3.13
CA GLY A 64 -18.12 3.85 2.94
C GLY A 64 -17.45 4.89 2.06
N ASN A 65 -16.12 4.91 2.09
CA ASN A 65 -15.29 5.86 1.37
C ASN A 65 -15.24 5.53 -0.13
N LEU A 66 -15.34 6.57 -0.97
CA LEU A 66 -15.21 6.44 -2.43
C LEU A 66 -13.74 6.53 -2.86
N HIS A 67 -12.92 5.65 -2.31
CA HIS A 67 -11.55 5.43 -2.74
C HIS A 67 -11.24 3.93 -2.70
N GLU A 68 -10.27 3.52 -3.51
CA GLU A 68 -9.62 2.23 -3.37
C GLU A 68 -8.16 2.45 -2.96
N GLY A 69 -7.58 1.45 -2.31
CA GLY A 69 -6.26 1.57 -1.71
C GLY A 69 -5.44 0.29 -1.82
N PHE A 70 -4.14 0.42 -1.58
CA PHE A 70 -3.25 -0.72 -1.42
C PHE A 70 -2.32 -0.45 -0.25
N ALA A 71 -2.47 -1.22 0.82
CA ALA A 71 -1.75 -1.03 2.07
C ALA A 71 -0.47 -1.86 2.07
N ILE A 72 0.65 -1.20 2.35
CA ILE A 72 1.96 -1.81 2.54
C ILE A 72 2.55 -1.39 3.89
N GLY A 73 3.36 -2.26 4.48
CA GLY A 73 4.23 -1.98 5.61
C GLY A 73 5.69 -1.93 5.18
N TRP A 74 6.54 -1.46 6.08
CA TRP A 74 7.98 -1.51 5.88
C TRP A 74 8.46 -2.97 5.86
N GLU A 75 9.28 -3.33 4.88
CA GLU A 75 9.95 -4.63 4.80
C GLU A 75 11.36 -4.46 4.20
N GLU A 76 12.26 -5.39 4.48
CA GLU A 76 13.51 -5.53 3.72
C GLU A 76 13.21 -6.30 2.41
N LEU A 77 13.73 -5.85 1.26
CA LEU A 77 13.60 -6.59 -0.02
C LEU A 77 14.11 -8.03 0.09
N MET A 78 15.21 -8.22 0.81
CA MET A 78 15.78 -9.53 1.14
C MET A 78 15.56 -9.80 2.63
N PRO A 79 14.53 -10.57 3.00
CA PRO A 79 14.25 -10.86 4.39
C PRO A 79 15.40 -11.65 5.01
N LYS A 80 15.77 -11.30 6.24
CA LYS A 80 16.65 -12.11 7.08
C LYS A 80 15.89 -13.36 7.53
N GLU A 81 16.54 -14.52 7.55
CA GLU A 81 16.00 -15.69 8.25
C GLU A 81 15.83 -15.30 9.72
N ASN A 82 14.58 -15.16 10.18
CA ASN A 82 14.14 -14.72 11.51
C ASN A 82 14.16 -13.21 11.79
N ASP A 83 13.47 -12.40 10.97
CA ASP A 83 13.22 -10.99 11.30
C ASP A 83 12.21 -10.85 12.45
N GLU A 84 12.73 -10.78 13.68
CA GLU A 84 11.96 -10.61 14.92
C GLU A 84 11.03 -9.38 14.91
N LYS A 85 11.30 -8.38 14.04
CA LYS A 85 10.47 -7.16 13.92
C LYS A 85 9.10 -7.45 13.34
N GLN A 86 8.96 -8.46 12.47
CA GLN A 86 7.66 -8.81 11.88
C GLN A 86 6.72 -9.47 12.87
N VAL A 87 7.23 -10.01 13.97
CA VAL A 87 6.45 -10.80 14.96
C VAL A 87 5.77 -9.90 15.99
N ASN A 88 6.27 -8.68 16.22
CA ASN A 88 5.85 -7.82 17.33
C ASN A 88 5.04 -6.55 16.94
N ASP A 89 4.58 -6.42 15.68
CA ASP A 89 3.86 -5.24 15.17
C ASP A 89 2.32 -5.27 15.38
N GLY A 90 1.86 -6.02 16.40
CA GLY A 90 0.44 -6.12 16.76
C GLY A 90 -0.45 -6.66 15.63
N ALA A 91 -1.67 -6.15 15.49
CA ALA A 91 -2.62 -6.60 14.46
C ALA A 91 -2.17 -6.31 13.01
N MET A 92 -1.09 -5.54 12.83
CA MET A 92 -0.48 -5.23 11.54
C MET A 92 0.76 -6.10 11.25
N ALA A 93 1.13 -6.97 12.20
CA ALA A 93 2.26 -7.90 12.08
C ALA A 93 2.08 -8.88 10.92
N GLY A 94 3.10 -9.00 10.09
CA GLY A 94 3.17 -9.95 8.97
C GLY A 94 3.74 -9.34 7.69
N ALA A 95 4.07 -10.21 6.75
CA ALA A 95 4.66 -9.81 5.47
C ALA A 95 3.67 -9.05 4.58
N ASN A 96 4.18 -8.15 3.74
CA ASN A 96 3.36 -7.59 2.67
C ASN A 96 2.92 -8.69 1.71
N VAL A 97 1.77 -8.45 1.08
CA VAL A 97 1.33 -9.22 -0.08
C VAL A 97 1.52 -8.38 -1.32
N TRP A 98 2.11 -8.96 -2.36
CA TRP A 98 2.47 -8.25 -3.57
C TRP A 98 1.73 -8.82 -4.77
N PRO A 99 1.23 -7.96 -5.68
CA PRO A 99 0.60 -8.45 -6.90
C PRO A 99 1.66 -8.97 -7.88
N LEU A 100 1.26 -9.95 -8.70
CA LEU A 100 2.08 -10.44 -9.80
C LEU A 100 2.09 -9.47 -10.99
N GLU A 101 1.05 -8.65 -11.11
CA GLU A 101 0.88 -7.63 -12.14
C GLU A 101 0.57 -6.27 -11.51
N PRO A 102 1.18 -5.17 -11.96
CA PRO A 102 2.26 -5.12 -12.95
C PRO A 102 3.58 -5.71 -12.41
N ALA A 103 4.39 -6.24 -13.32
CA ALA A 103 5.77 -6.60 -12.99
C ALA A 103 6.51 -5.38 -12.45
N GLY A 104 7.30 -5.56 -11.38
CA GLY A 104 8.04 -4.47 -10.75
C GLY A 104 7.25 -3.67 -9.69
N PHE A 105 6.01 -4.04 -9.36
CA PHE A 105 5.19 -3.30 -8.39
C PHE A 105 5.87 -3.21 -7.02
N ARG A 106 6.38 -4.33 -6.50
CA ARG A 106 7.07 -4.40 -5.21
C ARG A 106 8.31 -3.52 -5.19
N GLU A 107 9.13 -3.61 -6.23
CA GLU A 107 10.37 -2.86 -6.39
C GLU A 107 10.09 -1.37 -6.51
N ALA A 108 9.05 -0.97 -7.25
CA ALA A 108 8.65 0.42 -7.38
C ALA A 108 8.19 1.00 -6.03
N CYS A 109 7.39 0.26 -5.26
CA CYS A 109 6.96 0.67 -3.92
C CYS A 109 8.11 0.74 -2.92
N HIS A 110 9.05 -0.20 -2.96
CA HIS A 110 10.17 -0.23 -2.01
C HIS A 110 11.22 0.86 -2.31
N ASN A 111 11.37 1.27 -3.57
CA ASN A 111 12.34 2.30 -3.95
C ASN A 111 11.90 3.73 -3.63
N TYR A 112 10.61 3.93 -3.33
CA TYR A 112 10.02 5.23 -2.97
C TYR A 112 9.95 5.38 -1.44
#